data_AF-A0A918YBY6-F1
#
_entry.id   AF-A0A918YBY6-F1
#
_cell.length_a   1.000
_cell.length_b   1.000
_cell.length_c   1.000
_cell.angle_alpha   90.00
_cell.angle_beta   90.00
_cell.angle_gamma   90.00
#
_symmetry.space_group_name_H-M   'P 1'
#
loop_
_entity.id
_entity.type
_entity.pdbx_description
1 polymer ?
#
loop_
_entity_poly.entity_id
_entity_poly.type
_entity_poly.pdbx_seq_one_letter_code
_entity_poly.pdbx_strand_id
1 'polypeptide(L)'
;MGCALLDLLTLSRGRRLRELLDGAGVDYPHLIHVGAGWAFAKLRLRPWRGLRAGDPLLRWLAWDGFGFYQGFFDSDRVVAGQRIERGLDPRQRAVRDQGLGRCLWFHECADPEALGLRVAEFPQGRRADLWSGIGLAAVYAGGADQDELRALAEVAGGYRAHLAQGAAFACGARVRARTPLPEHCGPGALALAGVPPRTAADWTDTAQADLGPDPRTSQHYEEWRAGIRGLWTTYHNSPPAGARADDSAPHGSTPDAASAHSSAHGSAHPPTRQPPRHLTATEPGEAVEAVEPGEAAPFSRRGR
;
A
#
# COMPACT_ATOMS: atom_id res chain seq x y z
N MET A 1 -12.48 15.06 -4.54
CA MET A 1 -13.76 14.99 -3.78
C MET A 1 -14.75 16.09 -4.14
N GLY A 2 -14.38 17.38 -4.05
CA GLY A 2 -15.33 18.51 -4.27
C GLY A 2 -16.13 18.44 -5.57
N CYS A 3 -15.49 18.16 -6.71
CA CYS A 3 -16.20 17.99 -7.99
C CYS A 3 -17.26 16.88 -7.94
N ALA A 4 -16.94 15.72 -7.36
CA ALA A 4 -17.88 14.61 -7.24
C ALA A 4 -19.05 14.95 -6.28
N LEU A 5 -18.78 15.64 -5.17
CA LEU A 5 -19.85 16.11 -4.26
C LEU A 5 -20.82 17.05 -5.00
N LEU A 6 -20.28 18.04 -5.70
CA LEU A 6 -21.11 18.96 -6.49
C LEU A 6 -21.88 18.23 -7.58
N ASP A 7 -21.26 17.27 -8.27
CA ASP A 7 -21.94 16.47 -9.29
C ASP A 7 -23.10 15.64 -8.73
N LEU A 8 -22.96 15.11 -7.51
CA LEU A 8 -23.99 14.36 -6.82
C LEU A 8 -25.13 15.27 -6.33
N LEU A 9 -24.80 16.43 -5.74
CA LEU A 9 -25.79 17.36 -5.19
C LEU A 9 -26.57 18.11 -6.27
N THR A 10 -25.92 18.41 -7.40
CA THR A 10 -26.54 19.17 -8.51
C THR A 10 -27.00 18.27 -9.66
N LEU A 11 -26.88 16.95 -9.51
CA LEU A 11 -27.25 15.95 -10.51
C LEU A 11 -26.61 16.20 -11.89
N SER A 12 -25.44 16.84 -11.95
CA SER A 12 -24.74 17.18 -13.21
C SER A 12 -24.04 16.00 -13.88
N ARG A 13 -24.44 14.76 -13.55
CA ARG A 13 -24.03 13.51 -14.21
C ARG A 13 -22.51 13.33 -14.34
N GLY A 14 -21.73 13.81 -13.37
CA GLY A 14 -20.27 13.68 -13.36
C GLY A 14 -19.55 14.69 -14.25
N ARG A 15 -20.20 15.76 -14.71
CA ARG A 15 -19.60 16.77 -15.59
C ARG A 15 -18.33 17.37 -14.97
N ARG A 16 -18.37 17.77 -13.71
CA ARG A 16 -17.24 18.43 -13.05
C ARG A 16 -16.09 17.47 -12.79
N LEU A 17 -16.42 16.22 -12.46
CA LEU A 17 -15.43 15.17 -12.31
C LEU A 17 -14.74 14.88 -13.65
N ARG A 18 -15.49 14.85 -14.75
CA ARG A 18 -14.94 14.70 -16.11
C ARG A 18 -14.05 15.87 -16.49
N GLU A 19 -14.51 17.11 -16.31
CA GLU A 19 -13.71 18.32 -16.55
C GLU A 19 -12.39 18.30 -15.76
N LEU A 20 -12.41 17.81 -14.51
CA LEU A 20 -11.18 17.66 -13.72
C LEU A 20 -10.26 16.58 -14.30
N LEU A 21 -10.79 15.41 -14.65
CA LEU A 21 -10.02 14.28 -15.19
C LEU A 21 -9.42 14.57 -16.58
N ASP A 22 -10.15 15.31 -17.41
CA ASP A 22 -9.71 15.68 -18.77
C ASP A 22 -8.82 16.93 -18.76
N GLY A 23 -8.77 17.66 -17.65
CA GLY A 23 -8.02 18.92 -17.50
C GLY A 23 -6.90 18.81 -16.46
N ALA A 24 -6.97 19.65 -15.42
CA ALA A 24 -5.90 19.80 -14.41
C ALA A 24 -5.56 18.50 -13.64
N GLY A 25 -6.46 17.51 -13.68
CA GLY A 25 -6.34 16.23 -13.02
C GLY A 25 -5.86 15.07 -13.90
N VAL A 26 -5.48 15.33 -15.16
CA VAL A 26 -5.15 14.28 -16.14
C VAL A 26 -4.03 13.35 -15.67
N ASP A 27 -3.11 13.84 -14.85
CA ASP A 27 -2.00 13.05 -14.29
C ASP A 27 -2.35 12.37 -12.95
N TYR A 28 -3.52 12.64 -12.38
CA TYR A 28 -3.95 12.16 -11.07
C TYR A 28 -5.24 11.33 -11.07
N PRO A 29 -5.50 10.46 -12.08
CA PRO A 29 -6.77 9.75 -12.16
C PRO A 29 -7.00 8.85 -10.94
N HIS A 30 -5.97 8.23 -10.38
CA HIS A 30 -6.05 7.41 -9.17
C HIS A 30 -6.62 8.20 -7.98
N LEU A 31 -5.99 9.33 -7.64
CA LEU A 31 -6.42 10.20 -6.54
C LEU A 31 -7.84 10.75 -6.74
N ILE A 32 -8.17 11.10 -7.98
CA ILE A 32 -9.47 11.70 -8.29
C ILE A 32 -10.60 10.68 -8.08
N HIS A 33 -10.42 9.43 -8.54
CA HIS A 33 -11.41 8.36 -8.33
C HIS A 33 -11.52 7.96 -6.85
N VAL A 34 -10.41 7.86 -6.11
CA VAL A 34 -10.43 7.69 -4.64
C VAL A 34 -11.23 8.82 -3.99
N GLY A 35 -10.95 10.07 -4.36
CA GLY A 35 -11.65 11.23 -3.84
C GLY A 35 -13.13 11.29 -4.24
N ALA A 36 -13.54 10.66 -5.35
CA ALA A 36 -14.95 10.48 -5.68
C ALA A 36 -15.62 9.50 -4.70
N GLY A 37 -14.93 8.42 -4.32
CA GLY A 37 -15.38 7.48 -3.29
C GLY A 37 -15.70 8.15 -1.95
N TRP A 38 -14.87 9.09 -1.52
CA TRP A 38 -15.12 9.89 -0.31
C TRP A 38 -16.40 10.72 -0.42
N ALA A 39 -16.69 11.28 -1.60
CA ALA A 39 -17.91 12.05 -1.83
C ALA A 39 -19.17 11.17 -1.66
N PHE A 40 -19.14 9.95 -2.21
CA PHE A 40 -20.20 8.96 -2.01
C PHE A 40 -20.39 8.61 -0.53
N ALA A 41 -19.29 8.29 0.16
CA ALA A 41 -19.33 7.92 1.57
C ALA A 41 -19.89 9.05 2.46
N LYS A 42 -19.45 10.29 2.22
CA LYS A 42 -19.94 11.49 2.93
C LYS A 42 -21.44 11.71 2.76
N LEU A 43 -21.98 11.42 1.59
CA LEU A 43 -23.42 11.52 1.30
C LEU A 43 -24.19 10.24 1.68
N ARG A 44 -23.53 9.25 2.30
CA ARG A 44 -24.08 7.92 2.63
C ARG A 44 -24.66 7.20 1.40
N LEU A 45 -24.11 7.49 0.23
CA LEU A 45 -24.43 6.87 -1.05
C LEU A 45 -23.39 5.79 -1.36
N ARG A 46 -23.80 4.77 -2.11
CA ARG A 46 -22.86 3.75 -2.60
C ARG A 46 -22.20 4.22 -3.88
N PRO A 47 -20.88 4.00 -4.07
CA PRO A 47 -20.27 4.11 -5.38
C PRO A 47 -21.01 3.20 -6.37
N TRP A 48 -21.69 3.77 -7.34
CA TRP A 48 -22.44 3.00 -8.32
C TRP A 48 -21.53 2.54 -9.47
N ARG A 49 -21.99 1.52 -10.21
CA ARG A 49 -21.33 1.04 -11.46
C ARG A 49 -21.23 2.13 -12.54
N GLY A 50 -21.91 3.26 -12.35
CA GLY A 50 -22.04 4.37 -13.30
C GLY A 50 -21.31 5.65 -12.93
N LEU A 51 -20.13 5.60 -12.28
CA LEU A 51 -19.25 6.77 -12.34
C LEU A 51 -18.80 6.91 -13.80
N ARG A 52 -19.48 7.79 -14.55
CA ARG A 52 -19.37 7.92 -16.02
C ARG A 52 -18.24 8.87 -16.47
N ALA A 53 -17.32 9.18 -15.58
CA ALA A 53 -16.19 10.07 -15.85
C ALA A 53 -14.90 9.29 -15.64
N GLY A 54 -13.92 9.51 -16.53
CA GLY A 54 -12.60 8.91 -16.44
C GLY A 54 -12.48 7.49 -16.99
N ASP A 55 -11.34 6.91 -16.63
CA ASP A 55 -10.94 5.54 -16.97
C ASP A 55 -11.94 4.50 -16.41
N PRO A 56 -12.50 3.62 -17.25
CA PRO A 56 -13.50 2.64 -16.83
C PRO A 56 -13.02 1.60 -15.82
N LEU A 57 -11.72 1.33 -15.74
CA LEU A 57 -11.11 0.44 -14.77
C LEU A 57 -10.82 1.18 -13.46
N LEU A 58 -10.18 2.36 -13.53
CA LEU A 58 -9.78 3.12 -12.35
C LEU A 58 -10.97 3.67 -11.54
N ARG A 59 -12.17 3.80 -12.12
CA ARG A 59 -13.37 4.18 -11.36
C ARG A 59 -13.72 3.23 -10.21
N TRP A 60 -13.22 1.99 -10.23
CA TRP A 60 -13.36 1.06 -9.10
C TRP A 60 -12.66 1.57 -7.83
N LEU A 61 -11.66 2.45 -7.96
CA LEU A 61 -11.04 3.14 -6.82
C LEU A 61 -12.01 4.03 -6.04
N ALA A 62 -13.21 4.32 -6.57
CA ALA A 62 -14.26 4.93 -5.77
C ALA A 62 -14.74 4.00 -4.62
N TRP A 63 -14.70 2.68 -4.79
CA TRP A 63 -14.96 1.74 -3.69
C TRP A 63 -13.82 1.73 -2.67
N ASP A 64 -12.58 1.83 -3.13
CA ASP A 64 -11.40 1.98 -2.27
C ASP A 64 -11.49 3.27 -1.43
N GLY A 65 -11.72 4.42 -2.08
CA GLY A 65 -11.92 5.67 -1.36
C GLY A 65 -13.12 5.64 -0.41
N PHE A 66 -14.21 4.96 -0.79
CA PHE A 66 -15.36 4.77 0.09
C PHE A 66 -15.00 3.96 1.34
N GLY A 67 -14.28 2.85 1.18
CA GLY A 67 -13.84 2.00 2.30
C GLY A 67 -12.87 2.72 3.24
N PHE A 68 -11.95 3.51 2.68
CA PHE A 68 -11.08 4.38 3.46
C PHE A 68 -11.90 5.35 4.31
N TYR A 69 -12.83 6.09 3.68
CA TYR A 69 -13.65 7.07 4.38
C TYR A 69 -14.46 6.42 5.52
N GLN A 70 -15.05 5.25 5.28
CA GLN A 70 -15.79 4.51 6.29
C GLN A 70 -14.90 4.13 7.49
N GLY A 71 -13.69 3.61 7.25
CA GLY A 71 -12.75 3.31 8.32
C GLY A 71 -12.31 4.55 9.09
N PHE A 72 -12.10 5.67 8.40
CA PHE A 72 -11.55 6.88 8.99
C PHE A 72 -12.56 7.67 9.81
N PHE A 73 -13.82 7.75 9.36
CA PHE A 73 -14.86 8.56 9.99
C PHE A 73 -15.94 7.75 10.73
N ASP A 74 -15.93 6.41 10.65
CA ASP A 74 -16.85 5.51 11.36
C ASP A 74 -16.10 4.29 11.94
N SER A 75 -14.93 4.55 12.55
CA SER A 75 -13.96 3.54 13.01
C SER A 75 -14.55 2.52 13.99
N ASP A 76 -15.33 2.97 14.97
CA ASP A 76 -15.94 2.07 15.97
C ASP A 76 -16.82 1.01 15.30
N ARG A 77 -17.54 1.38 14.26
CA ARG A 77 -18.44 0.45 13.56
C ARG A 77 -17.70 -0.39 12.53
N VAL A 78 -16.73 0.20 11.83
CA VAL A 78 -16.10 -0.41 10.66
C VAL A 78 -14.82 -1.17 10.98
N VAL A 79 -14.00 -0.63 11.88
CA VAL A 79 -12.74 -1.25 12.33
C VAL A 79 -13.05 -2.18 13.51
N ALA A 80 -13.48 -1.65 14.66
CA ALA A 80 -13.74 -2.46 15.84
C ALA A 80 -14.95 -3.40 15.66
N GLY A 81 -16.06 -2.87 15.15
CA GLY A 81 -17.26 -3.66 14.85
C GLY A 81 -17.18 -4.47 13.55
N GLN A 82 -16.10 -4.31 12.78
CA GLN A 82 -15.84 -5.01 11.51
C GLN A 82 -17.01 -4.96 10.51
N ARG A 83 -17.89 -3.96 10.61
CA ARG A 83 -19.16 -3.92 9.90
C ARG A 83 -18.96 -3.67 8.41
N ILE A 84 -19.79 -4.33 7.61
CA ILE A 84 -19.86 -4.15 6.16
C ILE A 84 -21.25 -3.74 5.71
N GLU A 85 -21.33 -2.98 4.62
CA GLU A 85 -22.59 -2.57 4.04
C GLU A 85 -23.34 -3.79 3.47
N ARG A 86 -24.64 -3.90 3.79
CA ARG A 86 -25.47 -5.04 3.33
C ARG A 86 -25.60 -5.07 1.81
N GLY A 87 -25.58 -6.24 1.20
CA GLY A 87 -25.85 -6.39 -0.24
C GLY A 87 -24.76 -5.85 -1.17
N LEU A 88 -23.52 -5.70 -0.68
CA LEU A 88 -22.37 -5.61 -1.57
C LEU A 88 -22.11 -6.98 -2.23
N ASP A 89 -21.65 -6.99 -3.47
CA ASP A 89 -21.11 -8.21 -4.08
C ASP A 89 -19.67 -8.49 -3.56
N PRO A 90 -19.14 -9.72 -3.70
CA PRO A 90 -17.81 -10.06 -3.18
C PRO A 90 -16.69 -9.16 -3.68
N ARG A 91 -16.74 -8.72 -4.94
CA ARG A 91 -15.69 -7.88 -5.53
C ARG A 91 -15.81 -6.45 -5.05
N GLN A 92 -17.02 -5.93 -4.86
CA GLN A 92 -17.24 -4.63 -4.19
C GLN A 92 -16.69 -4.63 -2.77
N ARG A 93 -16.92 -5.71 -2.01
CA ARG A 93 -16.35 -5.87 -0.67
C ARG A 93 -14.83 -5.85 -0.69
N ALA A 94 -14.22 -6.57 -1.63
CA ALA A 94 -12.77 -6.64 -1.78
C ALA A 94 -12.13 -5.26 -2.00
N VAL A 95 -12.62 -4.49 -2.99
CA VAL A 95 -12.07 -3.14 -3.25
C VAL A 95 -12.37 -2.16 -2.12
N ARG A 96 -13.52 -2.32 -1.45
CA ARG A 96 -13.84 -1.54 -0.24
C ARG A 96 -12.89 -1.86 0.91
N ASP A 97 -12.54 -3.13 1.13
CA ASP A 97 -11.59 -3.53 2.16
C ASP A 97 -10.15 -3.17 1.81
N GLN A 98 -9.79 -3.07 0.52
CA GLN A 98 -8.54 -2.44 0.09
C GLN A 98 -8.46 -0.99 0.63
N GLY A 99 -9.54 -0.23 0.48
CA GLY A 99 -9.66 1.10 1.06
C GLY A 99 -9.54 1.13 2.58
N LEU A 100 -10.18 0.17 3.25
CA LEU A 100 -10.09 0.03 4.70
C LEU A 100 -8.65 -0.30 5.15
N GLY A 101 -7.95 -1.18 4.43
CA GLY A 101 -6.55 -1.50 4.71
C GLY A 101 -5.65 -0.27 4.64
N ARG A 102 -5.88 0.61 3.65
CA ARG A 102 -5.19 1.90 3.60
C ARG A 102 -5.49 2.77 4.81
N CYS A 103 -6.72 2.72 5.35
CA CYS A 103 -7.08 3.44 6.56
C CYS A 103 -6.38 2.86 7.80
N LEU A 104 -6.25 1.53 7.91
CA LEU A 104 -5.57 0.88 9.02
C LEU A 104 -4.10 1.34 9.15
N TRP A 105 -3.41 1.59 8.04
CA TRP A 105 -2.07 2.18 8.05
C TRP A 105 -1.98 3.46 8.89
N PHE A 106 -2.99 4.33 8.80
CA PHE A 106 -3.03 5.58 9.57
C PHE A 106 -3.53 5.38 11.00
N HIS A 107 -4.46 4.44 11.24
CA HIS A 107 -4.97 4.14 12.58
C HIS A 107 -3.91 3.53 13.48
N GLU A 108 -3.12 2.61 12.93
CA GLU A 108 -2.07 1.90 13.65
C GLU A 108 -0.71 2.60 13.46
N CYS A 109 -0.70 3.86 13.02
CA CYS A 109 0.51 4.70 12.93
C CYS A 109 1.70 4.04 12.19
N ALA A 110 1.43 3.33 11.10
CA ALA A 110 2.43 2.59 10.32
C ALA A 110 3.19 1.48 11.08
N ASP A 111 2.76 1.11 12.29
CA ASP A 111 3.39 0.08 13.12
C ASP A 111 3.10 -1.34 12.56
N PRO A 112 4.13 -2.10 12.13
CA PRO A 112 3.94 -3.44 11.56
C PRO A 112 3.28 -4.44 12.51
N GLU A 113 3.61 -4.41 13.80
CA GLU A 113 3.08 -5.34 14.79
C GLU A 113 1.61 -5.04 15.08
N ALA A 114 1.29 -3.76 15.31
CA ALA A 114 -0.09 -3.31 15.54
C ALA A 114 -0.98 -3.60 14.32
N LEU A 115 -0.47 -3.38 13.10
CA LEU A 115 -1.17 -3.75 11.86
C LEU A 115 -1.43 -5.25 11.77
N GLY A 116 -0.44 -6.08 12.12
CA GLY A 116 -0.56 -7.53 12.16
C GLY A 116 -1.67 -8.00 13.11
N LEU A 117 -1.66 -7.49 14.33
CA LEU A 117 -2.67 -7.77 15.34
C LEU A 117 -4.06 -7.32 14.88
N ARG A 118 -4.17 -6.08 14.37
CA ARG A 118 -5.44 -5.53 13.89
C ARG A 118 -6.01 -6.35 12.73
N VAL A 119 -5.22 -6.69 11.72
CA VAL A 119 -5.69 -7.49 10.58
C VAL A 119 -6.06 -8.92 11.01
N ALA A 120 -5.38 -9.47 12.02
CA ALA A 120 -5.69 -10.79 12.57
C ALA A 120 -7.06 -10.86 13.26
N GLU A 121 -7.64 -9.74 13.67
CA GLU A 121 -9.01 -9.69 14.20
C GLU A 121 -10.07 -9.90 13.10
N PHE A 122 -9.79 -9.51 11.85
CA PHE A 122 -10.75 -9.60 10.76
C PHE A 122 -10.98 -11.04 10.29
N PRO A 123 -12.16 -11.38 9.74
CA PRO A 123 -12.40 -12.67 9.07
C PRO A 123 -11.36 -12.94 7.98
N GLN A 124 -10.89 -14.19 7.89
CA GLN A 124 -9.82 -14.60 6.97
C GLN A 124 -10.06 -14.13 5.52
N GLY A 125 -11.30 -14.24 5.02
CA GLY A 125 -11.67 -13.83 3.66
C GLY A 125 -11.58 -12.32 3.36
N ARG A 126 -11.26 -11.47 4.35
CA ARG A 126 -11.07 -10.02 4.17
C ARG A 126 -9.61 -9.59 4.26
N ARG A 127 -8.75 -10.42 4.88
CA ARG A 127 -7.37 -10.03 5.25
C ARG A 127 -6.50 -9.73 4.03
N ALA A 128 -6.68 -10.47 2.94
CA ALA A 128 -5.93 -10.27 1.70
C ALA A 128 -6.13 -8.87 1.11
N ASP A 129 -7.36 -8.36 1.13
CA ASP A 129 -7.67 -7.01 0.63
C ASP A 129 -7.15 -5.93 1.58
N LEU A 130 -7.26 -6.13 2.90
CA LEU A 130 -6.66 -5.24 3.89
C LEU A 130 -5.15 -5.11 3.68
N TRP A 131 -4.44 -6.22 3.51
CA TRP A 131 -3.00 -6.22 3.23
C TRP A 131 -2.64 -5.52 1.91
N SER A 132 -3.47 -5.67 0.87
CA SER A 132 -3.34 -4.90 -0.37
C SER A 132 -3.46 -3.38 -0.13
N GLY A 133 -4.41 -2.97 0.71
CA GLY A 133 -4.56 -1.58 1.13
C GLY A 133 -3.35 -1.05 1.91
N ILE A 134 -2.87 -1.83 2.87
CA ILE A 134 -1.71 -1.50 3.71
C ILE A 134 -0.47 -1.28 2.85
N GLY A 135 -0.17 -2.19 1.92
CA GLY A 135 0.99 -2.07 1.03
C GLY A 135 0.92 -0.84 0.12
N LEU A 136 -0.29 -0.48 -0.33
CA LEU A 136 -0.50 0.76 -1.07
C LEU A 136 -0.21 1.98 -0.21
N ALA A 137 -0.77 2.04 1.01
CA ALA A 137 -0.55 3.18 1.91
C ALA A 137 0.92 3.33 2.30
N ALA A 138 1.60 2.23 2.62
CA ALA A 138 3.01 2.21 3.01
C ALA A 138 3.92 2.85 1.95
N VAL A 139 3.74 2.51 0.67
CA VAL A 139 4.57 3.10 -0.41
C VAL A 139 4.06 4.46 -0.86
N TYR A 140 2.74 4.66 -0.91
CA TYR A 140 2.18 5.91 -1.40
C TYR A 140 2.37 7.06 -0.41
N ALA A 141 2.04 6.83 0.87
CA ALA A 141 2.07 7.83 1.93
C ALA A 141 3.41 7.83 2.69
N GLY A 142 4.10 6.69 2.79
CA GLY A 142 5.26 6.55 3.67
C GLY A 142 4.85 6.44 5.13
N GLY A 143 5.76 6.77 6.03
CA GLY A 143 5.53 6.80 7.48
C GLY A 143 6.20 5.66 8.27
N ALA A 144 6.94 4.78 7.60
CA ALA A 144 7.76 3.75 8.22
C ALA A 144 9.15 3.73 7.56
N ASP A 145 10.17 3.36 8.34
CA ASP A 145 11.54 3.18 7.87
C ASP A 145 11.74 1.82 7.15
N GLN A 146 12.98 1.56 6.71
CA GLN A 146 13.28 0.37 5.93
C GLN A 146 13.14 -0.93 6.75
N ASP A 147 13.48 -0.92 8.04
CA ASP A 147 13.42 -2.10 8.90
C ASP A 147 11.98 -2.40 9.30
N GLU A 148 11.20 -1.37 9.58
CA GLU A 148 9.76 -1.47 9.81
C GLU A 148 9.04 -2.03 8.57
N LEU A 149 9.38 -1.56 7.37
CA LEU A 149 8.78 -2.08 6.13
C LEU A 149 9.18 -3.53 5.84
N ARG A 150 10.39 -3.96 6.22
CA ARG A 150 10.77 -5.39 6.17
C ARG A 150 9.95 -6.19 7.17
N ALA A 151 9.81 -5.71 8.40
CA ALA A 151 8.98 -6.35 9.42
C ALA A 151 7.52 -6.46 8.94
N LEU A 152 6.98 -5.44 8.28
CA LEU A 152 5.64 -5.46 7.68
C LEU A 152 5.48 -6.58 6.65
N ALA A 153 6.49 -6.80 5.80
CA ALA A 153 6.47 -7.90 4.83
C ALA A 153 6.49 -9.27 5.51
N GLU A 154 7.20 -9.42 6.63
CA GLU A 154 7.21 -10.65 7.42
C GLU A 154 5.87 -10.88 8.13
N VAL A 155 5.31 -9.85 8.78
CA VAL A 155 4.00 -9.92 9.45
C VAL A 155 2.88 -10.24 8.46
N ALA A 156 2.95 -9.73 7.22
CA ALA A 156 1.99 -10.08 6.18
C ALA A 156 1.98 -11.57 5.82
N GLY A 157 3.11 -12.28 6.00
CA GLY A 157 3.22 -13.73 5.84
C GLY A 157 2.63 -14.23 4.52
N GLY A 158 1.60 -15.07 4.59
CA GLY A 158 0.91 -15.63 3.40
C GLY A 158 0.24 -14.58 2.50
N TYR A 159 0.14 -13.32 2.93
CA TYR A 159 -0.45 -12.22 2.16
C TYR A 159 0.59 -11.32 1.48
N ARG A 160 1.88 -11.69 1.46
CA ARG A 160 2.97 -10.91 0.83
C ARG A 160 2.68 -10.51 -0.63
N ALA A 161 2.12 -11.41 -1.43
CA ALA A 161 1.73 -11.08 -2.80
C ALA A 161 0.68 -9.96 -2.87
N HIS A 162 -0.28 -9.95 -1.92
CA HIS A 162 -1.29 -8.89 -1.84
C HIS A 162 -0.68 -7.55 -1.38
N LEU A 163 0.19 -7.58 -0.37
CA LEU A 163 0.95 -6.43 0.09
C LEU A 163 1.77 -5.81 -1.06
N ALA A 164 2.51 -6.63 -1.81
CA ALA A 164 3.28 -6.22 -2.97
C ALA A 164 2.41 -5.66 -4.11
N GLN A 165 1.25 -6.26 -4.37
CA GLN A 165 0.28 -5.70 -5.32
C GLN A 165 -0.18 -4.30 -4.91
N GLY A 166 -0.38 -4.05 -3.60
CA GLY A 166 -0.67 -2.72 -3.07
C GLY A 166 0.45 -1.73 -3.35
N ALA A 167 1.69 -2.12 -3.04
CA ALA A 167 2.89 -1.33 -3.31
C ALA A 167 3.04 -1.01 -4.81
N ALA A 168 2.74 -1.96 -5.70
CA ALA A 168 2.74 -1.75 -7.15
C ALA A 168 1.72 -0.69 -7.59
N PHE A 169 0.49 -0.71 -7.05
CA PHE A 169 -0.48 0.36 -7.30
C PHE A 169 0.00 1.73 -6.83
N ALA A 170 0.66 1.82 -5.68
CA ALA A 170 1.25 3.07 -5.22
C ALA A 170 2.31 3.59 -6.19
N CYS A 171 3.17 2.70 -6.68
CA CYS A 171 4.20 3.03 -7.67
C CYS A 171 3.58 3.49 -8.99
N GLY A 172 2.61 2.75 -9.53
CA GLY A 172 1.89 3.13 -10.75
C GLY A 172 1.23 4.51 -10.63
N ALA A 173 0.56 4.78 -9.51
CA ALA A 173 -0.04 6.08 -9.24
C ALA A 173 1.01 7.22 -9.15
N ARG A 174 2.15 6.97 -8.49
CA ARG A 174 3.23 7.96 -8.33
C ARG A 174 3.98 8.24 -9.63
N VAL A 175 4.29 7.21 -10.42
CA VAL A 175 4.92 7.35 -11.74
C VAL A 175 3.99 8.10 -12.69
N ARG A 176 2.69 7.82 -12.64
CA ARG A 176 1.68 8.48 -13.48
C ARG A 176 1.51 9.99 -13.19
N ALA A 177 1.73 10.41 -11.95
CA ALA A 177 1.52 11.79 -11.47
C ALA A 177 2.47 12.83 -12.06
N ARG A 178 3.53 12.41 -12.79
CA ARG A 178 4.54 13.31 -13.42
C ARG A 178 5.20 14.31 -12.47
N THR A 179 5.12 14.08 -11.17
CA THR A 179 5.88 14.77 -10.13
C THR A 179 7.11 13.95 -9.76
N PRO A 180 8.16 14.55 -9.18
CA PRO A 180 9.26 13.80 -8.58
C PRO A 180 8.73 12.72 -7.62
N LEU A 181 9.33 11.53 -7.66
CA LEU A 181 9.00 10.48 -6.71
C LEU A 181 9.46 10.91 -5.30
N PRO A 182 8.60 10.82 -4.28
CA PRO A 182 9.04 11.03 -2.90
C PRO A 182 10.17 10.07 -2.52
N GLU A 183 11.08 10.53 -1.65
CA GLU A 183 12.28 9.78 -1.24
C GLU A 183 11.95 8.39 -0.67
N HIS A 184 10.86 8.28 0.09
CA HIS A 184 10.43 7.01 0.70
C HIS A 184 9.89 5.97 -0.31
N CYS A 185 9.49 6.40 -1.51
CA CYS A 185 8.85 5.51 -2.48
C CYS A 185 9.81 4.42 -2.97
N GLY A 186 11.10 4.75 -3.15
CA GLY A 186 12.14 3.81 -3.57
C GLY A 186 12.37 2.69 -2.55
N PRO A 187 12.79 3.03 -1.32
CA PRO A 187 12.95 2.07 -0.23
C PRO A 187 11.68 1.25 0.04
N GLY A 188 10.50 1.86 0.00
CA GLY A 188 9.24 1.15 0.24
C GLY A 188 8.89 0.14 -0.85
N ALA A 189 9.08 0.48 -2.13
CA ALA A 189 8.89 -0.46 -3.23
C ALA A 189 9.88 -1.64 -3.13
N LEU A 190 11.14 -1.36 -2.79
CA LEU A 190 12.14 -2.41 -2.60
C LEU A 190 11.79 -3.33 -1.42
N ALA A 191 11.36 -2.78 -0.29
CA ALA A 191 11.01 -3.57 0.88
C ALA A 191 9.79 -4.46 0.66
N LEU A 192 8.74 -3.94 0.02
CA LEU A 192 7.46 -4.66 -0.08
C LEU A 192 7.27 -5.42 -1.39
N ALA A 193 7.76 -4.89 -2.50
CA ALA A 193 7.62 -5.49 -3.83
C ALA A 193 8.92 -6.14 -4.33
N GLY A 194 10.06 -5.91 -3.68
CA GLY A 194 11.36 -6.50 -4.07
C GLY A 194 12.00 -5.86 -5.30
N VAL A 195 11.42 -4.79 -5.84
CA VAL A 195 11.87 -4.15 -7.08
C VAL A 195 11.78 -2.62 -7.01
N PRO A 196 12.52 -1.88 -7.87
CA PRO A 196 12.40 -0.43 -7.95
C PRO A 196 10.98 0.02 -8.34
N PRO A 197 10.56 1.26 -7.99
CA PRO A 197 9.21 1.76 -8.25
C PRO A 197 8.77 1.66 -9.73
N ARG A 198 9.69 1.88 -10.67
CA ARG A 198 9.36 1.79 -12.11
C ARG A 198 8.98 0.36 -12.50
N THR A 199 9.76 -0.64 -12.10
CA THR A 199 9.44 -2.05 -12.37
C THR A 199 8.11 -2.46 -11.72
N ALA A 200 7.84 -2.02 -10.49
CA ALA A 200 6.56 -2.28 -9.84
C ALA A 200 5.39 -1.61 -10.57
N ALA A 201 5.58 -0.39 -11.08
CA ALA A 201 4.59 0.30 -11.93
C ALA A 201 4.37 -0.44 -13.26
N ASP A 202 5.43 -0.94 -13.89
CA ASP A 202 5.36 -1.70 -15.15
C ASP A 202 4.53 -2.98 -14.99
N TRP A 203 4.53 -3.62 -13.81
CA TRP A 203 3.62 -4.75 -13.55
C TRP A 203 2.14 -4.34 -13.60
N THR A 204 1.82 -3.12 -13.17
CA THR A 204 0.44 -2.62 -13.24
C THR A 204 0.02 -2.38 -14.69
N ASP A 205 0.89 -1.80 -15.50
CA ASP A 205 0.63 -1.55 -16.92
C ASP A 205 0.54 -2.88 -17.71
N THR A 206 1.46 -3.82 -17.45
CA THR A 206 1.48 -5.14 -18.09
C THR A 206 0.19 -5.91 -17.78
N ALA A 207 -0.15 -6.03 -16.49
CA ALA A 207 -1.37 -6.74 -16.09
C ALA A 207 -2.65 -6.06 -16.59
N GLN A 208 -2.63 -4.74 -16.80
CA GLN A 208 -3.77 -4.03 -17.39
C GLN A 208 -3.89 -4.31 -18.89
N ALA A 209 -2.77 -4.35 -19.62
CA ALA A 209 -2.75 -4.68 -21.04
C ALA A 209 -3.26 -6.10 -21.32
N ASP A 210 -2.94 -7.06 -20.45
CA ASP A 210 -3.35 -8.47 -20.55
C ASP A 210 -4.88 -8.67 -20.41
N LEU A 211 -5.62 -7.67 -19.90
CA LEU A 211 -7.09 -7.72 -19.85
C LEU A 211 -7.75 -7.56 -21.22
N GLY A 212 -7.00 -7.11 -22.23
CA GLY A 212 -7.52 -6.81 -23.55
C GLY A 212 -8.29 -5.48 -23.63
N PRO A 213 -9.09 -5.29 -24.70
CA PRO A 213 -9.71 -3.99 -24.99
C PRO A 213 -10.88 -3.65 -24.05
N ASP A 214 -10.95 -2.37 -23.64
CA ASP A 214 -12.03 -1.76 -22.83
C ASP A 214 -12.32 -2.49 -21.49
N PRO A 215 -11.35 -2.62 -20.56
CA PRO A 215 -11.61 -3.24 -19.26
C PRO A 215 -12.47 -2.33 -18.36
N ARG A 216 -13.67 -2.77 -17.97
CA ARG A 216 -14.63 -1.94 -17.19
C ARG A 216 -15.31 -2.60 -15.99
N THR A 217 -15.31 -3.93 -15.93
CA THR A 217 -16.13 -4.69 -14.98
C THR A 217 -15.38 -4.87 -13.65
N SER A 218 -16.11 -5.28 -12.60
CA SER A 218 -15.44 -5.71 -11.34
C SER A 218 -14.54 -6.91 -11.57
N GLN A 219 -14.88 -7.74 -12.57
CA GLN A 219 -14.07 -8.89 -12.95
C GLN A 219 -12.69 -8.45 -13.41
N HIS A 220 -12.65 -7.52 -14.38
CA HIS A 220 -11.39 -7.02 -14.92
C HIS A 220 -10.54 -6.35 -13.84
N TYR A 221 -11.15 -5.66 -12.86
CA TYR A 221 -10.40 -5.08 -11.75
C TYR A 221 -9.77 -6.17 -10.85
N GLU A 222 -10.46 -7.27 -10.58
CA GLU A 222 -9.88 -8.37 -9.79
C GLU A 222 -8.84 -9.16 -10.61
N GLU A 223 -9.08 -9.37 -11.90
CA GLU A 223 -8.11 -9.98 -12.82
C GLU A 223 -6.84 -9.13 -12.93
N TRP A 224 -6.97 -7.79 -12.95
CA TRP A 224 -5.83 -6.88 -12.91
C TRP A 224 -4.98 -7.07 -11.65
N ARG A 225 -5.63 -7.07 -10.48
CA ARG A 225 -4.96 -7.31 -9.19
C ARG A 225 -4.30 -8.68 -9.15
N ALA A 226 -4.97 -9.71 -9.66
CA ALA A 226 -4.43 -11.06 -9.73
C ALA A 226 -3.22 -11.15 -10.67
N GLY A 227 -3.28 -10.48 -11.82
CA GLY A 227 -2.17 -10.39 -12.78
C GLY A 227 -0.91 -9.77 -12.17
N ILE A 228 -1.06 -8.67 -11.42
CA ILE A 228 0.06 -8.05 -10.69
C ILE A 228 0.68 -9.02 -9.68
N ARG A 229 -0.14 -9.76 -8.91
CA ARG A 229 0.34 -10.78 -7.97
C ARG A 229 1.06 -11.92 -8.70
N GLY A 230 0.57 -12.30 -9.88
CA GLY A 230 1.20 -13.29 -10.75
C GLY A 230 2.59 -12.84 -11.21
N LEU A 231 2.73 -11.60 -11.70
CA LEU A 231 4.01 -11.02 -12.11
C LEU A 231 5.01 -10.94 -10.95
N TRP A 232 4.56 -10.50 -9.77
CA TRP A 232 5.38 -10.50 -8.56
C TRP A 232 5.86 -11.92 -8.21
N THR A 233 4.97 -12.92 -8.25
CA THR A 233 5.29 -14.31 -7.93
C THR A 233 6.31 -14.88 -8.92
N THR A 234 6.12 -14.66 -10.23
CA THR A 234 7.04 -15.10 -11.26
C THR A 234 8.42 -14.47 -11.09
N TYR A 235 8.49 -13.17 -10.76
CA TYR A 235 9.76 -12.48 -10.53
C TYR A 235 10.54 -13.10 -9.36
N HIS A 236 9.88 -13.41 -8.24
CA HIS A 236 10.54 -13.94 -7.03
C HIS A 236 10.83 -15.45 -7.11
N ASN A 237 10.11 -16.19 -7.96
CA ASN A 237 10.36 -17.61 -8.20
C ASN A 237 11.38 -17.87 -9.31
N SER A 238 11.77 -16.84 -10.07
CA SER A 238 12.80 -16.96 -11.10
C SER A 238 14.18 -17.03 -10.45
N PRO A 239 15.03 -18.01 -10.80
CA PRO A 239 16.41 -18.03 -10.29
C PRO A 239 17.14 -16.77 -10.77
N PRO A 240 18.05 -16.20 -9.94
CA PRO A 240 18.82 -15.04 -10.35
C PRO A 240 19.56 -15.35 -11.65
N ALA A 241 19.47 -14.43 -12.62
CA ALA A 241 20.13 -14.50 -13.91
C ALA A 241 21.66 -14.56 -13.70
N GLY A 242 22.18 -15.78 -13.54
CA GLY A 242 23.54 -16.07 -13.11
C GLY A 242 23.73 -17.53 -12.68
N ALA A 243 22.67 -18.23 -12.28
CA ALA A 243 22.71 -19.68 -11.97
C ALA A 243 22.40 -20.58 -13.18
N ARG A 244 22.85 -20.19 -14.38
CA ARG A 244 23.00 -21.10 -15.53
C ARG A 244 24.49 -21.20 -15.83
N ALA A 245 25.22 -21.86 -14.94
CA ALA A 245 26.55 -22.35 -15.23
C ALA A 245 26.41 -23.80 -15.69
N ASP A 246 27.01 -24.06 -16.85
CA ASP A 246 27.61 -25.32 -17.27
C ASP A 246 27.36 -26.53 -16.38
N ASP A 247 26.55 -27.47 -16.86
CA ASP A 247 26.89 -28.87 -16.64
C ASP A 247 26.32 -29.74 -17.76
N SER A 248 27.14 -29.97 -18.78
CA SER A 248 27.05 -31.17 -19.62
C SER A 248 28.30 -31.31 -20.49
N ALA A 249 29.38 -31.81 -19.87
CA ALA A 249 30.30 -32.71 -20.56
C ALA A 249 30.79 -33.79 -19.58
N PRO A 250 30.90 -35.07 -19.99
CA PRO A 250 30.87 -36.20 -19.06
C PRO A 250 32.27 -36.73 -18.68
N HIS A 251 32.30 -37.33 -17.47
CA HIS A 251 33.17 -38.38 -16.95
C HIS A 251 34.61 -38.56 -17.47
N GLY A 252 35.56 -38.43 -16.53
CA GLY A 252 36.89 -39.02 -16.60
C GLY A 252 37.53 -39.17 -15.21
N SER A 253 37.44 -40.39 -14.67
CA SER A 253 38.37 -41.13 -13.78
C SER A 253 39.25 -40.40 -12.74
N THR A 254 39.13 -40.86 -11.48
CA THR A 254 40.10 -40.75 -10.36
C THR A 254 41.28 -41.74 -10.52
N PRO A 255 42.27 -41.80 -9.59
CA PRO A 255 43.05 -40.75 -8.91
C PRO A 255 44.57 -41.06 -8.92
N ASP A 256 45.46 -40.12 -8.52
CA ASP A 256 46.68 -40.53 -7.78
C ASP A 256 47.45 -39.41 -7.03
N ALA A 257 47.89 -39.80 -5.83
CA ALA A 257 49.11 -39.50 -5.06
C ALA A 257 49.72 -38.08 -4.89
N ALA A 258 49.69 -37.64 -3.62
CA ALA A 258 50.85 -37.42 -2.72
C ALA A 258 51.58 -36.06 -2.61
N SER A 259 51.96 -35.81 -1.34
CA SER A 259 53.06 -34.96 -0.82
C SER A 259 52.74 -33.46 -0.62
N ALA A 260 52.45 -32.98 0.60
CA ALA A 260 53.34 -32.72 1.75
C ALA A 260 54.22 -31.46 1.61
N HIS A 261 53.98 -30.46 2.47
CA HIS A 261 54.95 -29.63 3.24
C HIS A 261 54.15 -28.56 4.02
N SER A 262 54.09 -28.66 5.35
CA SER A 262 55.05 -28.08 6.33
C SER A 262 54.75 -26.59 6.58
N SER A 263 54.05 -26.29 7.68
CA SER A 263 54.58 -25.54 8.85
C SER A 263 54.28 -24.04 8.73
N ALA A 264 54.06 -23.23 9.74
CA ALA A 264 53.82 -23.32 11.17
C ALA A 264 53.69 -21.85 11.65
N HIS A 265 53.18 -21.67 12.87
CA HIS A 265 53.34 -20.49 13.74
C HIS A 265 52.48 -19.24 13.53
N GLY A 266 51.78 -18.91 14.62
CA GLY A 266 51.27 -17.57 14.88
C GLY A 266 50.22 -17.50 15.98
N SER A 267 50.51 -18.01 17.19
CA SER A 267 49.74 -17.68 18.40
C SER A 267 49.80 -16.18 18.69
N ALA A 268 48.67 -15.58 19.09
CA ALA A 268 48.50 -14.94 20.41
C ALA A 268 47.33 -13.93 20.42
N HIS A 269 46.36 -14.27 21.28
CA HIS A 269 45.41 -13.52 22.11
C HIS A 269 45.07 -12.00 21.95
N PRO A 270 43.85 -11.63 22.43
CA PRO A 270 43.17 -10.35 22.17
C PRO A 270 43.36 -9.33 23.31
N PRO A 271 42.73 -8.14 23.22
CA PRO A 271 42.19 -7.52 24.42
C PRO A 271 40.73 -7.06 24.29
N THR A 272 39.91 -7.67 25.14
CA THR A 272 39.02 -7.09 26.17
C THR A 272 38.41 -5.69 26.00
N ARG A 273 37.09 -5.65 26.23
CA ARG A 273 36.18 -4.51 26.45
C ARG A 273 36.54 -3.65 27.68
N GLN A 274 36.22 -2.35 27.62
CA GLN A 274 35.57 -1.61 28.73
C GLN A 274 34.89 -0.29 28.25
N PRO A 275 33.66 0.03 28.70
CA PRO A 275 33.03 1.37 28.65
C PRO A 275 33.22 2.10 30.01
N PRO A 276 32.55 3.22 30.37
CA PRO A 276 31.89 4.32 29.63
C PRO A 276 32.48 5.70 30.01
N ARG A 277 32.01 6.80 29.39
CA ARG A 277 32.12 8.14 30.00
C ARG A 277 30.80 8.92 29.89
N HIS A 278 30.19 9.13 31.05
CA HIS A 278 29.23 10.20 31.33
C HIS A 278 29.95 11.54 31.50
N LEU A 279 29.36 12.62 30.99
CA LEU A 279 29.47 14.03 31.41
C LEU A 279 28.22 14.73 30.82
N THR A 280 27.10 14.79 31.56
CA THR A 280 26.59 15.95 32.33
C THR A 280 26.28 17.21 31.51
N ALA A 281 24.98 17.40 31.29
CA ALA A 281 24.15 18.60 31.49
C ALA A 281 24.77 20.01 31.35
N THR A 282 24.17 20.79 30.45
CA THR A 282 23.83 22.21 30.70
C THR A 282 22.53 22.54 29.94
N GLU A 283 21.48 22.90 30.68
CA GLU A 283 20.19 23.47 30.25
C GLU A 283 20.30 25.02 30.05
N PRO A 284 19.20 25.80 29.84
CA PRO A 284 18.10 25.70 28.87
C PRO A 284 17.79 27.05 28.15
N GLY A 285 16.88 27.02 27.18
CA GLY A 285 16.22 28.20 26.55
C GLY A 285 15.74 27.79 25.15
N GLU A 286 14.50 27.97 24.70
CA GLU A 286 13.43 28.86 25.07
C GLU A 286 12.12 28.19 24.61
N ALA A 287 11.08 28.28 25.42
CA ALA A 287 9.75 27.77 25.10
C ALA A 287 9.10 28.61 23.99
N VAL A 288 8.55 27.96 22.97
CA VAL A 288 7.53 28.57 22.11
C VAL A 288 6.19 27.94 22.46
N GLU A 289 5.33 28.83 22.94
CA GLU A 289 4.02 28.61 23.55
C GLU A 289 3.03 27.96 22.58
N ALA A 290 2.37 26.91 23.06
CA ALA A 290 1.24 26.27 22.42
C ALA A 290 -0.01 27.18 22.56
N VAL A 291 -0.66 27.46 21.43
CA VAL A 291 -1.97 28.12 21.41
C VAL A 291 -3.04 27.06 21.66
N GLU A 292 -3.59 27.05 22.87
CA GLU A 292 -4.80 26.30 23.21
C GLU A 292 -6.05 26.92 22.53
N PRO A 293 -7.02 26.10 22.08
CA PRO A 293 -8.26 26.56 21.49
C PRO A 293 -9.27 27.01 22.55
N GLY A 294 -9.86 28.18 22.33
CA GLY A 294 -10.89 28.77 23.19
C GLY A 294 -12.11 27.88 23.37
N GLU A 295 -12.48 27.77 24.64
CA GLU A 295 -13.68 27.20 25.23
C GLU A 295 -14.97 27.80 24.62
N ALA A 296 -15.87 26.96 24.10
CA ALA A 296 -17.25 27.32 23.80
C ALA A 296 -18.19 26.33 24.48
N ALA A 297 -18.77 26.76 25.59
CA ALA A 297 -19.78 26.05 26.38
C ALA A 297 -21.18 26.11 25.68
N PRO A 298 -22.17 25.30 26.13
CA PRO A 298 -23.16 24.66 25.27
C PRO A 298 -24.43 25.48 25.03
N PHE A 299 -24.96 25.40 23.81
CA PHE A 299 -26.33 25.83 23.51
C PHE A 299 -27.31 24.65 23.67
N SER A 300 -28.00 24.60 24.81
CA SER A 300 -29.19 23.78 25.01
C SER A 300 -30.39 24.69 25.22
N ARG A 301 -31.39 24.61 24.32
CA ARG A 301 -32.81 24.78 24.66
C ARG A 301 -33.74 24.29 23.55
N ARG A 302 -34.41 23.17 23.88
CA ARG A 302 -35.80 22.75 23.61
C ARG A 302 -36.67 23.63 22.69
N GLY A 303 -37.33 22.94 21.75
CA GLY A 303 -38.80 22.84 21.73
C GLY A 303 -39.57 23.73 20.75
N ARG A 304 -39.97 23.15 19.61
CA ARG A 304 -41.36 22.87 19.20
C ARG A 304 -41.35 21.98 17.97
#